data_AF-A0A3D2B630-F1
#
_entry.id   AF-A0A3D2B630-F1
#
_cell.length_a   1.000
_cell.length_b   1.000
_cell.length_c   1.000
_cell.angle_alpha   90.00
_cell.angle_beta   90.00
_cell.angle_gamma   90.00
#
_symmetry.space_group_name_H-M   'P 1'
#
loop_
_entity.id
_entity.type
_entity.pdbx_description
1 polymer ?
#
loop_
_entity_poly.entity_id
_entity_poly.type
_entity_poly.pdbx_seq_one_letter_code
_entity_poly.pdbx_strand_id
1 'polypeptide(L)'
;MRTYQAVLMAAAALPLSAFAQDATTQEVPAVRGSIIANLLEEHDNPFTLYPYDSNYLIYTVTSDLNKEAIKTYDWADDSQKDEVKFQLSLAFPLWRGILGQNSILGASYTQKSWWQLSNSDESSPFRETNYEPQLFLGFATDYSLAGWTLRDVEFGYNHQSNGRSDPTSRSWNRIY
;
A
#
# COMPACT_ATOMS: atom_id res chain seq x y z
N MET A 1 36.17 -10.23 -21.67
CA MET A 1 35.37 -9.22 -20.93
C MET A 1 34.45 -8.47 -21.90
N ARG A 2 33.31 -9.05 -22.29
CA ARG A 2 32.37 -8.42 -23.25
C ARG A 2 30.97 -9.04 -23.14
N THR A 3 30.39 -9.08 -21.94
CA THR A 3 29.02 -9.63 -21.77
C THR A 3 28.18 -8.95 -20.69
N TYR A 4 28.77 -8.11 -19.82
CA TYR A 4 28.03 -7.49 -18.70
C TYR A 4 27.44 -6.10 -18.99
N GLN A 5 27.73 -5.48 -20.15
CA GLN A 5 27.21 -4.15 -20.47
C GLN A 5 25.83 -4.17 -21.17
N ALA A 6 25.41 -5.31 -21.71
CA ALA A 6 24.12 -5.40 -22.43
C ALA A 6 22.90 -5.48 -21.49
N VAL A 7 23.07 -6.04 -20.29
CA VAL A 7 21.96 -6.21 -19.32
C VAL A 7 21.64 -4.90 -18.59
N LEU A 8 22.64 -4.04 -18.36
CA LEU A 8 22.44 -2.73 -17.72
C LEU A 8 21.75 -1.71 -18.63
N MET A 9 21.87 -1.82 -19.97
CA MET A 9 21.16 -0.95 -20.90
C MET A 9 19.68 -1.33 -21.07
N ALA A 10 19.29 -2.58 -20.80
CA ALA A 10 17.88 -3.00 -20.88
C ALA A 10 17.04 -2.45 -19.71
N ALA A 11 17.62 -2.36 -18.50
CA ALA A 11 16.92 -1.82 -17.33
C ALA A 11 16.70 -0.29 -17.39
N ALA A 12 17.60 0.44 -18.04
CA ALA A 12 17.47 1.89 -18.26
C ALA A 12 16.51 2.25 -19.41
N ALA A 13 16.23 1.31 -20.32
CA ALA A 13 15.35 1.54 -21.47
C ALA A 13 13.86 1.28 -21.17
N LEU A 14 13.54 0.46 -20.16
CA LEU A 14 12.16 0.20 -19.73
C LEU A 14 11.37 1.48 -19.39
N PRO A 15 11.91 2.46 -18.62
CA PRO A 15 11.20 3.70 -18.40
C PRO A 15 11.05 4.54 -19.67
N LEU A 16 11.96 4.42 -20.66
CA LEU A 16 11.90 5.18 -21.91
C LEU A 16 10.89 4.61 -22.91
N SER A 17 10.71 3.29 -22.95
CA SER A 17 9.71 2.64 -23.80
C SER A 17 8.27 2.84 -23.31
N ALA A 18 8.08 3.12 -22.01
CA ALA A 18 6.76 3.49 -21.47
C ALA A 18 6.26 4.83 -22.02
N PHE A 19 7.16 5.75 -22.39
CA PHE A 19 6.80 7.04 -23.00
C PHE A 19 6.45 6.97 -24.50
N ALA A 20 6.75 5.86 -25.18
CA ALA A 20 6.66 5.78 -26.64
C ALA A 20 5.30 5.27 -27.17
N GLN A 21 4.42 4.81 -26.28
CA GLN A 21 3.08 4.34 -26.65
C GLN A 21 2.06 5.37 -26.19
N ASP A 22 1.93 6.44 -26.99
CA ASP A 22 0.73 7.26 -27.03
C ASP A 22 -0.46 6.34 -27.37
N ALA A 23 -1.12 5.84 -26.34
CA ALA A 23 -2.38 5.15 -26.48
C ALA A 23 -3.42 6.18 -26.92
N THR A 24 -3.83 6.03 -28.18
CA THR A 24 -5.09 6.54 -28.73
C THR A 24 -6.18 6.58 -27.66
N THR A 25 -6.80 7.75 -27.49
CA THR A 25 -8.04 8.01 -26.74
C THR A 25 -8.95 6.79 -26.66
N GLN A 26 -8.78 5.99 -25.61
CA GLN A 26 -9.74 5.02 -25.14
C GLN A 26 -9.78 5.20 -23.64
N GLU A 27 -10.99 5.43 -23.12
CA GLU A 27 -11.28 5.33 -21.69
C GLU A 27 -10.56 4.08 -21.15
N VAL A 28 -9.66 4.26 -20.19
CA VAL A 28 -8.98 3.12 -19.57
C VAL A 28 -10.09 2.26 -18.96
N PRO A 29 -10.35 1.05 -19.48
CA PRO A 29 -11.51 0.29 -19.05
C PRO A 29 -11.36 -0.07 -17.57
N ALA A 30 -12.46 -0.11 -16.83
CA ALA A 30 -12.44 -0.61 -15.45
C ALA A 30 -11.96 -2.07 -15.45
N VAL A 31 -10.72 -2.30 -15.01
CA VAL A 31 -10.12 -3.63 -14.90
C VAL A 31 -10.16 -4.08 -13.45
N ARG A 32 -10.84 -5.20 -13.18
CA ARG A 32 -10.92 -5.79 -11.85
C ARG A 32 -9.51 -5.98 -11.26
N GLY A 33 -9.26 -5.33 -10.12
CA GLY A 33 -8.01 -5.45 -9.38
C GLY A 33 -6.88 -4.51 -9.84
N SER A 34 -7.10 -3.69 -10.88
CA SER A 34 -6.16 -2.62 -11.24
C SER A 34 -6.44 -1.39 -10.37
N ILE A 35 -5.47 -1.04 -9.52
CA ILE A 35 -5.53 0.12 -8.62
C ILE A 35 -5.34 1.40 -9.44
N ILE A 36 -4.36 1.40 -10.35
CA ILE A 36 -4.02 2.59 -11.13
C ILE A 36 -5.13 2.94 -12.12
N ALA A 37 -5.71 1.96 -12.83
CA ALA A 37 -6.84 2.23 -13.70
C ALA A 37 -8.05 2.78 -12.92
N ASN A 38 -8.32 2.21 -11.74
CA ASN A 38 -9.38 2.71 -10.86
C ASN A 38 -9.10 4.14 -10.37
N LEU A 39 -7.85 4.50 -10.08
CA LEU A 39 -7.48 5.87 -9.70
C LEU A 39 -7.58 6.87 -10.85
N LEU A 40 -7.41 6.42 -12.09
CA LEU A 40 -7.59 7.26 -13.28
C LEU A 40 -9.07 7.57 -13.55
N GLU A 41 -9.99 6.71 -13.11
CA GLU A 41 -11.43 6.99 -13.16
C GLU A 41 -11.77 8.20 -12.29
N GLU A 42 -12.49 9.17 -12.84
CA GLU A 42 -12.94 10.36 -12.12
C GLU A 42 -14.32 10.12 -11.51
N HIS A 43 -14.50 10.60 -10.28
CA HIS A 43 -15.78 10.61 -9.59
C HIS A 43 -16.26 12.05 -9.38
N ASP A 44 -17.54 12.31 -9.63
CA ASP A 44 -18.14 13.64 -9.48
C ASP A 44 -18.08 14.16 -8.04
N ASN A 45 -18.18 13.24 -7.07
CA ASN A 45 -18.11 13.59 -5.65
C ASN A 45 -16.66 13.54 -5.16
N PRO A 46 -16.07 14.67 -4.71
CA PRO A 46 -14.69 14.70 -4.23
C PRO A 46 -14.45 13.92 -2.93
N PHE A 47 -15.51 13.51 -2.23
CA PHE A 47 -15.43 12.67 -1.04
C PHE A 47 -15.52 11.17 -1.34
N THR A 48 -15.70 10.77 -2.60
CA THR A 48 -15.57 9.37 -3.00
C THR A 48 -14.09 9.01 -2.98
N LEU A 49 -13.73 8.11 -2.07
CA LEU A 49 -12.35 7.66 -1.89
C LEU A 49 -12.12 6.35 -2.64
N TYR A 50 -10.89 6.17 -3.12
CA TYR A 50 -10.49 4.98 -3.87
C TYR A 50 -9.86 3.98 -2.89
N PRO A 51 -10.19 2.67 -2.98
CA PRO A 51 -9.44 1.66 -2.25
C PRO A 51 -8.04 1.48 -2.86
N TYR A 52 -7.05 1.19 -2.02
CA TYR A 52 -5.69 0.83 -2.46
C TYR A 52 -5.43 -0.65 -2.20
N ASP A 53 -5.26 -1.04 -0.93
CA ASP A 53 -5.26 -2.42 -0.46
C ASP A 53 -6.68 -2.80 0.03
N SER A 54 -6.84 -4.03 0.48
CA SER A 54 -8.03 -4.54 1.14
C SER A 54 -8.42 -3.72 2.36
N ASN A 55 -9.75 -3.58 2.53
CA ASN A 55 -10.37 -3.00 3.71
C ASN A 55 -11.16 -4.10 4.41
N TYR A 56 -10.82 -4.40 5.66
CA TYR A 56 -11.43 -5.50 6.41
C TYR A 56 -11.43 -5.26 7.92
N LEU A 57 -12.31 -5.97 8.62
CA LEU A 57 -12.33 -6.09 10.07
C LEU A 57 -12.65 -7.55 10.41
N ILE A 58 -11.78 -8.19 11.18
CA ILE A 58 -11.89 -9.60 11.55
C ILE A 58 -11.53 -9.80 13.02
N TYR A 59 -12.15 -10.79 13.66
CA TYR A 59 -11.76 -11.26 14.98
C TYR A 59 -10.75 -12.41 14.85
N THR A 60 -9.67 -12.37 15.62
CA THR A 60 -8.51 -13.26 15.45
C THR A 60 -8.05 -13.82 16.78
N VAL A 61 -7.36 -14.96 16.75
CA VAL A 61 -6.68 -15.56 17.91
C VAL A 61 -5.27 -15.93 17.50
N THR A 62 -4.26 -15.35 18.16
CA THR A 62 -2.85 -15.69 17.92
C THR A 62 -2.44 -16.91 18.75
N SER A 63 -1.53 -17.74 18.22
CA SER A 63 -0.95 -18.85 18.97
C SER A 63 -0.05 -18.35 20.11
N ASP A 64 0.70 -17.29 19.84
CA ASP A 64 1.62 -16.65 20.78
C ASP A 64 1.54 -15.13 20.66
N LEU A 65 1.46 -14.46 21.81
CA LEU A 65 1.40 -13.00 21.88
C LEU A 65 2.74 -12.50 22.41
N ASN A 66 3.42 -11.65 21.63
CA ASN A 66 4.76 -11.16 21.97
C ASN A 66 4.71 -10.07 23.06
N LYS A 67 4.53 -10.51 24.32
CA LYS A 67 4.51 -9.64 25.51
C LYS A 67 5.87 -8.98 25.77
N GLU A 68 6.96 -9.68 25.47
CA GLU A 68 8.33 -9.17 25.65
C GLU A 68 8.59 -7.87 24.88
N ALA A 69 8.09 -7.77 23.64
CA ALA A 69 8.26 -6.58 22.83
C ALA A 69 7.43 -5.37 23.31
N ILE A 70 6.40 -5.62 24.11
CA ILE A 70 5.47 -4.59 24.63
C ILE A 70 5.53 -4.42 26.15
N LYS A 71 6.52 -5.03 26.82
CA LYS A 71 6.65 -5.09 28.29
C LYS A 71 6.67 -3.75 29.03
N THR A 72 6.82 -2.63 28.32
CA THR A 72 6.75 -1.29 28.91
C THR A 72 5.34 -0.75 29.02
N TYR A 73 4.34 -1.44 28.45
CA TYR A 73 2.94 -1.15 28.69
C TYR A 73 2.54 -1.73 30.04
N ASP A 74 1.76 -0.98 30.81
CA ASP A 74 1.23 -1.39 32.11
C ASP A 74 0.32 -2.62 32.01
N TRP A 75 -0.39 -2.79 30.89
CA TRP A 75 -1.28 -3.93 30.60
C TRP A 75 -0.61 -5.10 29.85
N ALA A 76 0.72 -5.09 29.68
CA ALA A 76 1.42 -6.09 28.85
C ALA A 76 1.27 -7.53 29.38
N ASP A 77 1.37 -7.71 30.70
CA ASP A 77 1.27 -9.02 31.35
C ASP A 77 -0.15 -9.59 31.26
N ASP A 78 -1.16 -8.73 31.26
CA ASP A 78 -2.58 -9.09 31.18
C ASP A 78 -3.12 -9.11 29.74
N SER A 79 -2.25 -8.97 28.73
CA SER A 79 -2.67 -9.03 27.33
C SER A 79 -3.21 -10.41 26.93
N GLN A 80 -4.33 -10.41 26.21
CA GLN A 80 -5.05 -11.59 25.71
C GLN A 80 -4.57 -11.99 24.32
N LYS A 81 -4.77 -13.27 23.96
CA LYS A 81 -4.36 -13.83 22.66
C LYS A 81 -5.36 -13.56 21.54
N ASP A 82 -6.58 -13.22 21.88
CA ASP A 82 -7.61 -12.83 20.93
C ASP A 82 -7.64 -11.31 20.73
N GLU A 83 -7.73 -10.90 19.47
CA GLU A 83 -7.68 -9.50 19.07
C GLU A 83 -8.61 -9.26 17.88
N VAL A 84 -9.25 -8.10 17.85
CA VAL A 84 -9.80 -7.57 16.60
C VAL A 84 -8.64 -7.04 15.77
N LYS A 85 -8.54 -7.55 14.53
CA LYS A 85 -7.59 -7.06 13.53
C LYS A 85 -8.37 -6.38 12.42
N PHE A 86 -7.99 -5.16 12.07
CA PHE A 86 -8.56 -4.46 10.93
C PHE A 86 -7.51 -3.77 10.08
N GLN A 87 -7.88 -3.55 8.82
CA GLN A 87 -7.12 -2.79 7.87
C GLN A 87 -8.01 -1.76 7.17
N LEU A 88 -7.54 -0.52 7.16
CA LEU A 88 -8.05 0.56 6.34
C LEU A 88 -7.00 0.87 5.27
N SER A 89 -7.39 0.95 4.01
CA SER A 89 -6.47 1.28 2.92
C SER A 89 -7.15 2.09 1.82
N LEU A 90 -6.63 3.29 1.60
CA LEU A 90 -7.19 4.28 0.70
C LEU A 90 -6.10 4.84 -0.21
N ALA A 91 -6.47 5.18 -1.44
CA ALA A 91 -5.63 5.91 -2.38
C ALA A 91 -6.27 7.25 -2.76
N PHE A 92 -5.40 8.20 -3.07
CA PHE A 92 -5.69 9.59 -3.32
C PHE A 92 -4.99 9.99 -4.63
N PRO A 93 -5.75 10.21 -5.71
CA PRO A 93 -5.20 10.70 -6.96
C PRO A 93 -4.78 12.17 -6.79
N LEU A 94 -3.48 12.48 -6.84
CA LEU A 94 -2.98 13.84 -6.63
C LEU A 94 -2.83 14.60 -7.95
N TRP A 95 -2.29 13.94 -8.97
CA TRP A 95 -2.12 14.53 -10.30
C TRP A 95 -2.20 13.47 -11.39
N ARG A 96 -3.36 13.38 -12.05
CA ARG A 96 -3.58 12.54 -13.24
C ARG A 96 -2.91 13.16 -14.45
N GLY A 97 -2.32 12.34 -15.32
CA GLY A 97 -1.72 12.82 -16.57
C GLY A 97 -0.30 13.36 -16.45
N ILE A 98 0.35 13.27 -15.27
CA ILE A 98 1.65 13.93 -15.00
C ILE A 98 2.76 13.55 -15.99
N LEU A 99 2.74 12.32 -16.50
CA LEU A 99 3.71 11.75 -17.44
C LEU A 99 3.02 11.08 -18.65
N GLY A 100 1.80 11.51 -19.01
CA GLY A 100 0.97 10.91 -20.06
C GLY A 100 -0.40 10.50 -19.55
N GLN A 101 -1.37 10.28 -20.44
CA GLN A 101 -2.80 10.13 -20.10
C GLN A 101 -3.11 8.96 -19.15
N ASN A 102 -2.29 7.91 -19.16
CA ASN A 102 -2.42 6.72 -18.33
C ASN A 102 -1.56 6.75 -17.06
N SER A 103 -1.00 7.90 -16.71
CA SER A 103 -0.11 8.06 -15.56
C SER A 103 -0.76 8.86 -14.43
N ILE A 104 -0.29 8.62 -13.21
CA ILE A 104 -0.76 9.34 -12.04
C ILE A 104 0.34 9.53 -11.00
N LEU A 105 0.43 10.73 -10.44
CA LEU A 105 1.03 10.93 -9.12
C LEU A 105 -0.06 10.65 -8.08
N GLY A 106 0.11 9.61 -7.28
CA GLY A 106 -0.83 9.20 -6.27
C GLY A 106 -0.20 9.16 -4.88
N ALA A 107 -1.05 9.25 -3.87
CA ALA A 107 -0.70 8.89 -2.50
C ALA A 107 -1.62 7.77 -2.03
N SER A 108 -1.16 6.96 -1.09
CA SER A 108 -2.02 6.03 -0.37
C SER A 108 -1.73 6.03 1.11
N TYR A 109 -2.70 5.56 1.87
CA TYR A 109 -2.59 5.39 3.30
C TYR A 109 -3.18 4.04 3.68
N THR A 110 -2.32 3.15 4.19
CA THR A 110 -2.74 1.88 4.77
C THR A 110 -2.50 1.90 6.27
N GLN A 111 -3.49 1.49 7.04
CA GLN A 111 -3.40 1.33 8.48
C GLN A 111 -3.81 -0.08 8.87
N LYS A 112 -2.96 -0.76 9.65
CA LYS A 112 -3.26 -2.09 10.22
C LYS A 112 -3.26 -1.99 11.73
N SER A 113 -4.34 -2.42 12.39
CA SER A 113 -4.45 -2.31 13.85
C SER A 113 -4.80 -3.66 14.48
N TRP A 114 -4.25 -3.89 15.67
CA TRP A 114 -4.55 -5.00 16.56
C TRP A 114 -5.09 -4.45 17.88
N TRP A 115 -6.35 -4.79 18.15
CA TRP A 115 -7.12 -4.24 19.25
C TRP A 115 -7.51 -5.35 20.22
N GLN A 116 -7.13 -5.19 21.48
CA GLN A 116 -7.52 -6.08 22.59
C GLN A 116 -8.97 -5.82 23.00
N LEU A 117 -9.92 -5.90 22.04
CA LEU A 117 -11.32 -5.52 22.25
C LEU A 117 -11.96 -6.25 23.44
N SER A 118 -11.71 -7.55 23.57
CA SER A 118 -12.20 -8.40 24.65
C SER A 118 -11.55 -8.13 26.00
N ASN A 119 -10.41 -7.44 26.04
CA ASN A 119 -9.66 -7.20 27.27
C ASN A 119 -10.22 -6.02 28.07
N SER A 120 -11.46 -6.16 28.53
CA SER A 120 -12.15 -5.11 29.30
C SER A 120 -11.47 -4.78 30.62
N ASP A 121 -10.76 -5.74 31.22
CA ASP A 121 -10.04 -5.56 32.49
C ASP A 121 -8.93 -4.50 32.35
N GLU A 122 -8.30 -4.43 31.17
CA GLU A 122 -7.29 -3.43 30.81
C GLU A 122 -7.84 -2.27 29.98
N SER A 123 -9.17 -2.07 29.98
CA SER A 123 -9.87 -1.02 29.21
C SER A 123 -9.73 -1.13 27.68
N SER A 124 -9.65 -2.36 27.16
CA SER A 124 -9.63 -2.71 25.74
C SER A 124 -8.57 -1.93 24.92
N PRO A 125 -7.27 -2.04 25.25
CA PRO A 125 -6.24 -1.21 24.64
C PRO A 125 -5.92 -1.65 23.19
N PHE A 126 -5.46 -0.70 22.38
CA PHE A 126 -4.83 -1.04 21.10
C PHE A 126 -3.40 -1.53 21.37
N ARG A 127 -3.11 -2.78 20.98
CA ARG A 127 -1.77 -3.33 21.14
C ARG A 127 -0.79 -2.72 20.16
N GLU A 128 -1.20 -2.66 18.90
CA GLU A 128 -0.35 -2.14 17.84
C GLU A 128 -1.18 -1.51 16.74
N THR A 129 -0.68 -0.41 16.18
CA THR A 129 -1.21 0.18 14.95
C THR A 129 -0.02 0.49 14.06
N ASN A 130 -0.03 0.04 12.81
CA ASN A 130 0.97 0.40 11.82
C ASN A 130 0.36 1.36 10.82
N TYR A 131 1.04 2.48 10.62
CA TYR A 131 0.73 3.56 9.70
C TYR A 131 1.68 3.45 8.50
N GLU A 132 1.12 3.30 7.30
CA GLU A 132 1.86 3.06 6.07
C GLU A 132 1.43 4.04 4.97
N PRO A 133 1.81 5.33 5.05
CA PRO A 133 1.62 6.28 3.96
C PRO A 133 2.61 6.03 2.82
N GLN A 134 2.14 6.24 1.59
CA GLN A 134 2.93 6.12 0.36
C GLN A 134 2.72 7.32 -0.55
N LEU A 135 3.74 7.63 -1.34
CA LEU A 135 3.71 8.57 -2.45
C LEU A 135 4.33 7.89 -3.66
N PHE A 136 3.61 7.80 -4.77
CA PHE A 136 3.99 6.97 -5.90
C PHE A 136 3.66 7.59 -7.25
N LEU A 137 4.41 7.17 -8.27
CA LEU A 137 4.06 7.32 -9.67
C LEU A 137 3.51 5.99 -10.17
N GLY A 138 2.28 6.01 -10.66
CA GLY A 138 1.59 4.83 -11.21
C GLY A 138 1.29 4.99 -12.69
N PHE A 139 1.32 3.88 -13.42
CA PHE A 139 0.97 3.80 -14.83
C PHE A 139 0.01 2.63 -15.06
N ALA A 140 -1.14 2.92 -15.67
CA ALA A 140 -2.04 1.89 -16.20
C ALA A 140 -1.53 1.42 -17.56
N THR A 141 -1.29 0.13 -17.70
CA THR A 141 -0.64 -0.51 -18.85
C THR A 141 -1.46 -1.70 -19.37
N ASP A 142 -1.12 -2.18 -20.56
CA ASP A 142 -1.77 -3.30 -21.22
C ASP A 142 -0.77 -4.29 -21.84
N TYR A 143 0.48 -4.30 -21.34
CA TYR A 143 1.52 -5.18 -21.84
C TYR A 143 1.15 -6.65 -21.61
N SER A 144 0.96 -7.39 -22.71
CA SER A 144 0.58 -8.80 -22.67
C SER A 144 1.78 -9.71 -22.89
N LEU A 145 1.90 -10.76 -22.07
CA LEU A 145 2.94 -11.76 -22.18
C LEU A 145 2.42 -13.12 -21.70
N ALA A 146 2.46 -14.13 -22.57
CA ALA A 146 2.10 -15.52 -22.23
C ALA A 146 0.73 -15.68 -21.53
N GLY A 147 -0.28 -14.93 -21.97
CA GLY A 147 -1.64 -14.96 -21.40
C GLY A 147 -1.83 -14.08 -20.15
N TRP A 148 -0.76 -13.50 -19.61
CA TRP A 148 -0.82 -12.48 -18.57
C TRP A 148 -0.90 -11.08 -19.19
N THR A 149 -1.45 -10.14 -18.44
CA THR A 149 -1.41 -8.71 -18.77
C THR A 149 -0.89 -7.94 -17.58
N LEU A 150 0.23 -7.22 -17.76
CA LEU A 150 0.71 -6.26 -16.79
C LEU A 150 -0.20 -5.04 -16.88
N ARG A 151 -0.97 -4.79 -15.80
CA ARG A 151 -1.96 -3.72 -15.73
C ARG A 151 -1.43 -2.50 -14.98
N ASP A 152 -0.69 -2.72 -13.91
CA ASP A 152 -0.22 -1.66 -13.05
C ASP A 152 1.30 -1.72 -12.99
N VAL A 153 1.94 -0.59 -13.28
CA VAL A 153 3.34 -0.35 -12.97
C VAL A 153 3.38 0.80 -11.99
N GLU A 154 3.89 0.56 -10.79
CA GLU A 154 3.96 1.55 -9.73
C GLU A 154 5.39 1.59 -9.19
N PHE A 155 5.90 2.80 -8.98
CA PHE A 155 7.16 3.06 -8.30
C PHE A 155 6.94 4.18 -7.28
N GLY A 156 7.48 4.02 -6.08
CA GLY A 156 7.18 4.97 -5.03
C GLY A 156 8.07 4.94 -3.81
N TYR A 157 7.77 5.87 -2.90
CA TYR A 157 8.29 5.91 -1.56
C TYR A 157 7.23 5.42 -0.58
N ASN A 158 7.66 4.60 0.38
CA ASN A 158 6.82 4.07 1.43
C ASN A 158 7.48 4.35 2.78
N HIS A 159 6.73 4.98 3.68
CA HIS A 159 7.08 5.04 5.10
C HIS A 159 6.17 4.08 5.84
N GLN A 160 6.72 3.29 6.75
CA GLN A 160 5.91 2.48 7.66
C GLN A 160 6.43 2.63 9.08
N SER A 161 5.55 3.01 9.99
CA SER A 161 5.86 3.10 11.41
C SER A 161 4.68 2.68 12.28
N ASN A 162 4.93 2.45 13.56
CA ASN A 162 3.88 2.17 14.51
C ASN A 162 3.41 3.36 15.36
N GLY A 163 4.00 4.54 15.13
CA GLY A 163 3.65 5.77 15.86
C GLY A 163 3.94 5.73 17.37
N ARG A 164 4.72 4.75 17.86
CA ARG A 164 5.09 4.63 19.27
C ARG A 164 6.38 5.39 19.57
N SER A 165 6.52 5.83 20.82
CA SER A 165 7.77 6.30 21.40
C SER A 165 8.68 5.13 21.79
N ASP A 166 9.95 5.42 22.08
CA ASP A 166 10.85 4.41 22.65
C ASP A 166 10.33 3.85 23.99
N PRO A 167 10.57 2.56 24.28
CA PRO A 167 11.37 1.60 23.52
C PRO A 167 10.57 0.74 22.52
N THR A 168 9.25 0.94 22.41
CA THR A 168 8.38 0.14 21.53
C THR A 168 8.25 0.73 20.12
N SER A 169 8.94 1.83 19.83
CA SER A 169 9.00 2.45 18.52
C SER A 169 9.53 1.49 17.44
N ARG A 170 8.83 1.39 16.32
CA ARG A 170 9.24 0.64 15.12
C ARG A 170 8.97 1.49 13.89
N SER A 171 9.96 1.64 13.02
CA SER A 171 9.82 2.39 11.78
C SER A 171 10.89 2.01 10.74
N TRP A 172 10.55 2.16 9.47
CA TRP A 172 11.47 2.04 8.34
C TRP A 172 10.92 2.75 7.10
N ASN A 173 11.78 2.95 6.11
CA ASN A 173 11.45 3.60 4.85
C ASN A 173 11.91 2.74 3.68
N ARG A 174 11.13 2.70 2.59
CA ARG A 174 11.41 1.92 1.39
C ARG A 174 11.21 2.75 0.14
N ILE A 175 11.99 2.42 -0.88
CA ILE A 175 11.69 2.73 -2.27
C ILE A 175 11.29 1.40 -2.90
N TYR A 176 10.18 1.37 -3.61
CA TYR A 176 9.62 0.16 -4.22
C TYR A 176 9.26 0.39 -5.69
#